data_AF-X1VI77-F1
#
_entry.id   AF-X1VI77-F1
#
_cell.length_a   1.000
_cell.length_b   1.000
_cell.length_c   1.000
_cell.angle_alpha   90.00
_cell.angle_beta   90.00
_cell.angle_gamma   90.00
#
_symmetry.space_group_name_H-M   'P 1'
#
loop_
_entity.id
_entity.type
_entity.pdbx_description
1 polymer ?
#
loop_
_entity_poly.entity_id
_entity_poly.type
_entity_poly.pdbx_seq_one_letter_code
_entity_poly.pdbx_strand_id
1 'polypeptide(L)'
;MQNFQFYLPTKVYFGQKALENVGKETKILGKKALIVTGKSSARKTGVLQRVEKSLKRAEVETFIFEGVEANPSVGTINKATKLAKEKKCEVIIGLGGGSSLDAAKGIAILSANPGLLVDYFGRNRIKKNPLPVVA
;
A
#
# COMPACT_ATOMS: atom_id res chain seq x y z
N MET A 1 -2.23 -27.57 -25.96
CA MET A 1 -2.05 -26.36 -25.12
C MET A 1 -3.26 -25.47 -25.34
N GLN A 2 -3.93 -24.99 -24.27
CA GLN A 2 -5.13 -24.14 -24.37
C GLN A 2 -4.75 -22.67 -24.56
N ASN A 3 -5.61 -21.88 -25.22
CA ASN A 3 -5.41 -20.44 -25.36
C ASN A 3 -5.55 -19.76 -24.00
N PHE A 4 -4.65 -18.84 -23.66
CA PHE A 4 -4.72 -18.02 -22.46
C PHE A 4 -4.20 -16.61 -22.69
N GLN A 5 -4.61 -15.67 -21.84
CA GLN A 5 -4.11 -14.30 -21.80
C GLN A 5 -3.38 -14.06 -20.47
N PHE A 6 -2.17 -13.50 -20.53
CA PHE A 6 -1.39 -13.07 -19.37
C PHE A 6 -1.24 -11.54 -19.40
N TYR A 7 -1.65 -10.86 -18.33
CA TYR A 7 -1.59 -9.41 -18.20
C TYR A 7 -1.10 -9.03 -16.79
N LEU A 8 0.04 -8.33 -16.73
CA LEU A 8 0.65 -7.86 -15.48
C LEU A 8 1.08 -6.39 -15.65
N PRO A 9 0.20 -5.42 -15.33
CA PRO A 9 0.51 -4.00 -15.48
C PRO A 9 1.46 -3.46 -14.41
N THR A 10 1.74 -4.25 -13.36
CA THR A 10 2.63 -3.85 -12.26
C THR A 10 4.06 -3.70 -12.74
N LYS A 11 4.64 -2.51 -12.55
CA LYS A 11 6.07 -2.26 -12.76
C LYS A 11 6.87 -2.91 -11.62
N VAL A 12 7.71 -3.88 -11.95
CA VAL A 12 8.48 -4.65 -10.96
C VAL A 12 9.93 -4.19 -10.94
N TYR A 13 10.39 -3.73 -9.78
CA TYR A 13 11.79 -3.50 -9.49
C TYR A 13 12.36 -4.68 -8.70
N PHE A 14 13.33 -5.39 -9.26
CA PHE A 14 13.97 -6.52 -8.60
C PHE A 14 15.48 -6.33 -8.52
N GLY A 15 16.08 -6.72 -7.39
CA GLY A 15 17.52 -6.70 -7.17
C GLY A 15 17.97 -5.77 -6.04
N GLN A 16 19.29 -5.67 -5.88
CA GLN A 16 19.89 -4.81 -4.86
C GLN A 16 19.54 -3.34 -5.12
N LYS A 17 19.37 -2.56 -4.05
CA LYS A 17 19.01 -1.13 -4.09
C LYS A 17 17.64 -0.80 -4.72
N ALA A 18 16.80 -1.78 -5.07
CA ALA A 18 15.46 -1.55 -5.64
C ALA A 18 14.60 -0.58 -4.80
N LEU A 19 14.73 -0.60 -3.47
CA LEU A 19 14.04 0.30 -2.53
C LEU A 19 14.33 1.80 -2.77
N GLU A 20 15.41 2.16 -3.45
CA GLU A 20 15.72 3.54 -3.80
C GLU A 20 14.73 4.13 -4.83
N ASN A 21 13.99 3.27 -5.54
CA ASN A 21 12.96 3.72 -6.48
C ASN A 21 11.62 4.04 -5.80
N VAL A 22 11.38 3.57 -4.56
CA VAL A 22 10.09 3.75 -3.87
C VAL A 22 9.67 5.21 -3.80
N GLY A 23 10.59 6.12 -3.45
CA GLY A 23 10.31 7.56 -3.41
C GLY A 23 9.96 8.13 -4.78
N LYS A 24 10.73 7.76 -5.82
CA LYS A 24 10.52 8.24 -7.20
C LYS A 24 9.18 7.79 -7.75
N GLU A 25 8.86 6.50 -7.63
CA GLU A 25 7.60 5.94 -8.13
C GLU A 25 6.41 6.48 -7.33
N THR A 26 6.53 6.59 -5.99
CA THR A 26 5.46 7.17 -5.16
C THR A 26 5.18 8.62 -5.55
N LYS A 27 6.22 9.43 -5.82
CA LYS A 27 6.07 10.85 -6.16
C LYS A 27 5.30 11.08 -7.46
N ILE A 28 5.39 10.16 -8.42
CA ILE A 28 4.61 10.20 -9.67
C ILE A 28 3.12 9.99 -9.38
N LEU A 29 2.81 9.20 -8.34
CA LEU A 29 1.44 8.81 -7.98
C LEU A 29 0.78 9.79 -7.00
N GLY A 30 1.56 10.48 -6.15
CA GLY A 30 1.05 11.45 -5.19
C GLY A 30 2.12 12.06 -4.28
N LYS A 31 1.73 13.05 -3.48
CA LYS A 31 2.60 13.77 -2.55
C LYS A 31 2.42 13.34 -1.10
N LYS A 32 1.31 12.69 -0.75
CA LYS A 32 1.06 12.15 0.60
C LYS A 32 0.86 10.64 0.57
N ALA A 33 1.65 9.90 1.35
CA ALA A 33 1.60 8.44 1.37
C ALA A 33 1.39 7.86 2.78
N LEU A 34 0.61 6.79 2.88
CA LEU A 34 0.51 5.97 4.10
C LEU A 34 1.33 4.68 3.92
N ILE A 35 2.35 4.49 4.76
CA ILE A 35 3.08 3.23 4.88
C ILE A 35 2.30 2.30 5.82
N VAL A 36 2.01 1.08 5.37
CA VAL A 36 1.24 0.06 6.07
C VAL A 36 2.15 -1.16 6.28
N THR A 37 2.48 -1.47 7.53
CA THR A 37 3.45 -2.54 7.86
C THR A 37 3.02 -3.37 9.07
N GLY A 38 3.58 -4.56 9.18
CA GLY A 38 3.49 -5.40 10.37
C GLY A 38 4.16 -4.78 11.61
N LYS A 39 4.14 -5.52 12.72
CA LYS A 39 4.50 -5.00 14.07
C LYS A 39 5.93 -4.51 14.24
N SER A 40 6.93 -5.21 13.72
CA SER A 40 8.34 -4.88 14.02
C SER A 40 9.36 -5.30 12.97
N SER A 41 9.05 -6.24 12.08
CA SER A 41 10.02 -6.80 11.13
C SER A 41 10.68 -5.72 10.27
N ALA A 42 9.89 -4.88 9.59
CA ALA A 42 10.41 -3.82 8.72
C ALA A 42 11.31 -2.80 9.46
N ARG A 43 11.00 -2.53 10.74
CA ARG A 43 11.79 -1.65 11.60
C ARG A 43 13.10 -2.30 12.06
N LYS A 44 13.05 -3.57 12.46
CA LYS A 44 14.21 -4.34 12.92
C LYS A 44 15.23 -4.58 11.81
N THR A 45 14.77 -4.77 10.58
CA THR A 45 15.64 -5.02 9.42
C THR A 45 16.17 -3.74 8.77
N GLY A 46 15.75 -2.55 9.24
CA GLY A 46 16.14 -1.27 8.64
C GLY A 46 15.39 -0.92 7.36
N VAL A 47 14.48 -1.78 6.89
CA VAL A 47 13.76 -1.61 5.62
C VAL A 47 12.82 -0.40 5.69
N LEU A 48 12.10 -0.22 6.80
CA LEU A 48 11.21 0.92 7.01
C LEU A 48 11.97 2.24 6.88
N GLN A 49 13.11 2.34 7.56
CA GLN A 49 13.95 3.54 7.56
C GLN A 49 14.51 3.85 6.17
N ARG A 50 14.84 2.82 5.37
CA ARG A 50 15.27 2.99 3.98
C ARG A 50 14.14 3.52 3.09
N VAL A 51 12.92 3.02 3.28
CA VAL A 51 11.73 3.48 2.56
C VAL A 51 11.40 4.93 2.94
N GLU A 52 11.35 5.26 4.23
CA GLU A 52 11.15 6.63 4.72
C GLU A 52 12.20 7.59 4.16
N LYS A 53 13.48 7.19 4.14
CA LYS A 53 14.56 7.99 3.55
C LYS A 53 14.38 8.22 2.04
N SER A 54 13.94 7.19 1.32
CA SER A 54 13.64 7.25 -0.11
C SER A 54 12.50 8.24 -0.40
N LEU A 55 11.41 8.14 0.37
CA LEU A 55 10.24 9.03 0.26
C LEU A 55 10.57 10.47 0.65
N LYS A 56 11.32 10.67 1.74
CA LYS A 56 11.77 12.00 2.17
C LYS A 56 12.60 12.70 1.09
N ARG A 57 13.52 11.98 0.43
CA ARG A 57 14.33 12.53 -0.68
C ARG A 57 13.48 12.92 -1.90
N ALA A 58 12.36 12.24 -2.11
CA ALA A 58 11.41 12.55 -3.18
C ALA A 58 10.37 13.60 -2.77
N GLU A 59 10.49 14.16 -1.55
CA GLU A 59 9.55 15.13 -0.97
C GLU A 59 8.10 14.61 -0.99
N VAL A 60 7.94 13.36 -0.56
CA VAL A 60 6.64 12.76 -0.26
C VAL A 60 6.43 12.84 1.24
N GLU A 61 5.33 13.44 1.67
CA GLU A 61 4.90 13.46 3.06
C GLU A 61 4.39 12.06 3.44
N THR A 62 4.93 11.48 4.51
CA THR A 62 4.68 10.09 4.87
C THR A 62 4.06 9.95 6.24
N PHE A 63 3.04 9.09 6.32
CA PHE A 63 2.42 8.63 7.56
C PHE A 63 2.64 7.13 7.70
N ILE A 64 2.59 6.60 8.92
CA ILE A 64 2.86 5.19 9.17
C ILE A 64 1.71 4.59 9.99
N PHE A 65 1.23 3.45 9.51
CA PHE A 65 0.37 2.54 10.25
C PHE A 65 1.12 1.23 10.47
N GLU A 66 1.53 0.98 11.71
CA GLU A 66 2.18 -0.26 12.11
C GLU A 66 1.20 -1.20 12.81
N GLY A 67 1.52 -2.48 12.84
CA GLY A 67 0.79 -3.47 13.63
C GLY A 67 -0.18 -4.34 12.84
N VAL A 68 -0.07 -4.36 11.51
CA VAL A 68 -0.84 -5.29 10.68
C VAL A 68 -0.53 -6.74 11.07
N GLU A 69 -1.57 -7.47 11.46
CA GLU A 69 -1.54 -8.88 11.81
C GLU A 69 -1.41 -9.80 10.56
N ALA A 70 -1.04 -11.08 10.75
CA ALA A 70 -0.81 -12.02 9.64
C ALA A 70 -2.04 -12.27 8.77
N ASN A 71 -3.24 -12.12 9.33
CA ASN A 71 -4.52 -12.17 8.63
C ASN A 71 -5.28 -10.87 8.97
N PRO A 72 -5.05 -9.78 8.23
CA PRO A 72 -5.55 -8.46 8.60
C PRO A 72 -7.07 -8.47 8.72
N SER A 73 -7.57 -8.10 9.88
CA SER A 73 -8.98 -7.93 10.13
C SER A 73 -9.52 -6.71 9.40
N VAL A 74 -10.83 -6.72 9.11
CA VAL A 74 -11.53 -5.55 8.58
C VAL A 74 -11.40 -4.35 9.54
N GLY A 75 -11.34 -4.60 10.86
CA GLY A 75 -11.11 -3.56 11.86
C GLY A 75 -9.75 -2.87 11.70
N THR A 76 -8.68 -3.63 11.47
CA THR A 76 -7.34 -3.08 11.18
C THR A 76 -7.35 -2.25 9.90
N ILE A 77 -7.95 -2.76 8.83
CA ILE A 77 -8.08 -2.04 7.55
C ILE A 77 -8.87 -0.74 7.73
N ASN A 78 -9.98 -0.75 8.48
CA ASN A 78 -10.78 0.44 8.76
C ASN A 78 -10.01 1.50 9.55
N LYS A 79 -9.24 1.10 10.56
CA LYS A 79 -8.38 2.02 11.33
C LYS A 79 -7.35 2.70 10.45
N ALA A 80 -6.65 1.94 9.61
CA ALA A 80 -5.68 2.47 8.68
C ALA A 80 -6.33 3.34 7.58
N THR A 81 -7.51 2.97 7.10
CA THR A 81 -8.30 3.77 6.15
C THR A 81 -8.71 5.11 6.74
N LYS A 82 -9.15 5.13 8.00
CA LYS A 82 -9.48 6.36 8.72
C LYS A 82 -8.27 7.29 8.76
N LEU A 83 -7.10 6.77 9.14
CA LEU A 83 -5.85 7.53 9.12
C LEU A 83 -5.50 8.06 7.72
N ALA A 84 -5.62 7.22 6.68
CA ALA A 84 -5.38 7.63 5.30
C ALA A 84 -6.29 8.79 4.87
N LYS A 85 -7.58 8.74 5.20
CA LYS A 85 -8.55 9.80 4.90
C LYS A 85 -8.27 11.08 5.69
N GLU A 86 -8.03 10.97 7.00
CA GLU A 86 -7.73 12.11 7.87
C GLU A 86 -6.48 12.87 7.40
N LYS A 87 -5.46 12.13 6.99
CA LYS A 87 -4.19 12.69 6.48
C LYS A 87 -4.24 13.05 5.00
N LYS A 88 -5.34 12.76 4.32
CA LYS A 88 -5.53 12.96 2.87
C LYS A 88 -4.42 12.29 2.05
N CYS A 89 -4.08 11.05 2.41
CA CYS A 89 -3.12 10.27 1.66
C CYS A 89 -3.64 9.98 0.24
N GLU A 90 -2.74 10.08 -0.72
CA GLU A 90 -2.98 9.86 -2.15
C GLU A 90 -2.43 8.49 -2.59
N VAL A 91 -1.46 7.94 -1.85
CA VAL A 91 -0.82 6.65 -2.15
C VAL A 91 -0.79 5.77 -0.91
N ILE A 92 -1.01 4.47 -1.06
CA ILE A 92 -0.82 3.47 0.01
C ILE A 92 0.41 2.62 -0.31
N ILE A 93 1.32 2.49 0.66
CA ILE A 93 2.54 1.70 0.52
C ILE A 93 2.44 0.49 1.44
N GLY A 94 2.28 -0.70 0.88
CA GLY A 94 2.37 -1.95 1.64
C GLY A 94 3.84 -2.32 1.86
N LEU A 95 4.27 -2.46 3.12
CA LEU A 95 5.64 -2.82 3.46
C LEU A 95 5.68 -4.05 4.37
N GLY A 96 6.06 -5.20 3.82
CA GLY A 96 6.14 -6.44 4.58
C GLY A 96 5.80 -7.67 3.73
N GLY A 97 5.23 -8.69 4.37
CA GLY A 97 4.71 -9.88 3.68
C GLY A 97 3.30 -9.66 3.13
N GLY A 98 2.69 -10.74 2.62
CA GLY A 98 1.37 -10.72 1.99
C GLY A 98 0.28 -10.03 2.81
N SER A 99 0.32 -10.17 4.15
CA SER A 99 -0.65 -9.51 5.03
C SER A 99 -0.64 -7.98 4.93
N SER A 100 0.55 -7.37 4.87
CA SER A 100 0.68 -5.91 4.74
C SER A 100 0.31 -5.45 3.33
N LEU A 101 0.61 -6.26 2.31
CA LEU A 101 0.26 -5.98 0.92
C LEU A 101 -1.26 -6.05 0.69
N ASP A 102 -1.94 -7.05 1.25
CA ASP A 102 -3.39 -7.18 1.13
C ASP A 102 -4.14 -6.15 1.96
N ALA A 103 -3.64 -5.81 3.16
CA ALA A 103 -4.14 -4.68 3.92
C ALA A 103 -4.03 -3.37 3.12
N ALA A 104 -2.90 -3.11 2.46
CA ALA A 104 -2.70 -1.93 1.62
C ALA A 104 -3.72 -1.83 0.48
N LYS A 105 -4.03 -2.94 -0.21
CA LYS A 105 -5.09 -2.98 -1.25
C LYS A 105 -6.46 -2.65 -0.68
N GLY A 106 -6.82 -3.25 0.46
CA GLY A 106 -8.11 -2.98 1.13
C GLY A 106 -8.26 -1.51 1.54
N ILE A 107 -7.19 -0.94 2.11
CA ILE A 107 -7.14 0.48 2.49
C ILE A 107 -7.30 1.37 1.25
N ALA A 108 -6.58 1.07 0.17
CA ALA A 108 -6.68 1.84 -1.07
C ALA A 108 -8.10 1.84 -1.66
N ILE A 109 -8.80 0.70 -1.62
CA ILE A 109 -10.19 0.59 -2.06
C ILE A 109 -11.09 1.47 -1.19
N LEU A 110 -11.06 1.31 0.13
CA LEU A 110 -11.96 2.01 1.05
C LEU A 110 -11.63 3.51 1.18
N SER A 111 -10.41 3.93 0.87
CA SER A 111 -10.03 5.33 0.81
C SER A 111 -10.76 6.06 -0.33
N ALA A 112 -10.94 5.41 -1.47
CA ALA A 112 -11.60 5.98 -2.66
C ALA A 112 -13.09 5.63 -2.79
N ASN A 113 -13.55 4.57 -2.11
CA ASN A 113 -14.89 4.03 -2.25
C ASN A 113 -15.62 3.99 -0.88
N PRO A 114 -16.88 4.44 -0.79
CA PRO A 114 -17.67 4.37 0.45
C PRO A 114 -18.14 2.93 0.74
N GLY A 115 -18.72 2.68 1.91
CA GLY A 115 -19.27 1.37 2.26
C GLY A 115 -18.27 0.45 2.99
N LEU A 116 -18.56 -0.84 2.99
CA LEU A 116 -17.82 -1.85 3.74
C LEU A 116 -16.87 -2.61 2.81
N LEU A 117 -15.77 -3.13 3.37
CA LEU A 117 -14.79 -3.89 2.57
C LEU A 117 -15.41 -5.11 1.88
N VAL A 118 -16.37 -5.76 2.57
CA VAL A 118 -17.08 -6.94 2.05
C VAL A 118 -17.91 -6.63 0.80
N ASP A 119 -18.34 -5.38 0.61
CA ASP A 119 -19.09 -4.96 -0.60
C ASP A 119 -18.23 -5.08 -1.86
N TYR A 120 -16.90 -5.13 -1.69
CA TYR A 120 -15.91 -5.20 -2.76
C TYR A 120 -15.34 -6.61 -2.96
N PHE A 121 -15.80 -7.62 -2.22
CA PHE A 121 -15.34 -8.99 -2.40
C PHE A 121 -15.92 -9.63 -3.67
N GLY A 122 -15.07 -10.37 -4.38
CA GLY A 122 -15.40 -10.98 -5.68
C GLY A 122 -14.88 -10.18 -6.87
N ARG A 123 -15.36 -10.51 -8.07
CA ARG A 123 -14.87 -9.90 -9.32
C ARG A 123 -15.71 -8.67 -9.69
N ASN A 124 -15.05 -7.64 -10.22
CA ASN A 124 -15.67 -6.44 -10.80
C ASN A 124 -16.67 -5.71 -9.89
N ARG A 125 -16.41 -5.65 -8.57
CA ARG A 125 -17.25 -4.95 -7.59
C ARG A 125 -16.79 -3.52 -7.26
N ILE A 126 -15.55 -3.18 -7.59
CA ILE A 126 -14.95 -1.86 -7.31
C ILE A 126 -15.49 -0.85 -8.32
N LYS A 127 -16.12 0.23 -7.83
CA LYS A 127 -16.81 1.24 -8.67
C LYS A 127 -15.92 2.41 -9.08
N LYS A 128 -15.07 2.89 -8.15
CA LYS A 128 -14.08 3.95 -8.40
C LYS A 128 -12.69 3.38 -8.28
N ASN A 129 -11.77 3.89 -9.10
CA ASN A 129 -10.37 3.53 -9.03
C ASN A 129 -9.86 3.69 -7.58
N PRO A 130 -9.31 2.63 -6.97
CA PRO A 130 -8.64 2.73 -5.68
C PRO A 130 -7.50 3.74 -5.73
N LEU A 131 -7.05 4.20 -4.56
CA LEU A 131 -5.77 4.91 -4.50
C LEU A 131 -4.64 4.03 -5.07
N PRO A 132 -3.63 4.61 -5.73
CA PRO A 132 -2.45 3.86 -6.14
C PRO A 132 -1.79 3.12 -4.98
N VAL A 133 -1.28 1.92 -5.27
CA VAL A 133 -0.57 1.06 -4.31
C VAL A 133 0.87 0.83 -4.77
N VAL A 134 1.82 0.98 -3.85
CA VAL A 134 3.22 0.55 -3.99
C VAL A 134 3.45 -0.59 -3.00
N ALA A 135 4.15 -1.66 -3.42
CA ALA A 135 4.35 -2.89 -2.67
C ALA A 135 5.78 -3.43 -2.83
#